data_AF-K2G7M9-F1
#
_entry.id   AF-K2G7M9-F1
#
_cell.length_a   1.000
_cell.length_b   1.000
_cell.length_c   1.000
_cell.angle_alpha   90.00
_cell.angle_beta   90.00
_cell.angle_gamma   90.00
#
_symmetry.space_group_name_H-M   'P 1'
#
loop_
_entity.id
_entity.type
_entity.pdbx_description
1 polymer ?
#
loop_
_entity_poly.entity_id
_entity_poly.type
_entity_poly.pdbx_seq_one_letter_code
_entity_poly.pdbx_strand_id
1 'polypeptide(L)'
;MNKIEESRENQRRNKTWTTILRNLNSLRVWRILTCLWILWVIWWWIAYKISPKYKAKIEDVISHEKSLKFDDKKVSFWDDNKVFFEKDYEFTKEKFEVTSWWRKIDISIINDAWLNFYRVSENDFTVKKVNTWKFKTVIKKDAKWRILRNKKRKPVKENIPIYKNVKEADFDIIIEKLSQIDRFSYLSRKEYDRGNPYNKTSSFNVPAKNVVVWMLLPIPLDSKIRTISIPKFAYYCNIAINEMKSDDIYWKKVKELADSIWDEELIATMIAFARSESAEEYTNFTQPIWKVELHRWEQSYKSFSFTYFHILMRYEWLRARKNLWLTEGQCYHPVNASKLFLAYWIEKSKSTKKDMNSFFPLNNAEKLKRAWKFYNGSFAYVPKLSANYGHVKKLMNWDSWSKKI
;
A
#
# COMPACT_ATOMS: atom_id res chain seq x y z
N MET A 1 56.81 -29.92 -18.43
CA MET A 1 56.52 -28.62 -17.80
C MET A 1 55.23 -28.62 -16.98
N ASN A 2 54.15 -29.31 -17.39
CA ASN A 2 52.84 -29.27 -16.70
C ASN A 2 52.80 -29.75 -15.23
N LYS A 3 53.61 -30.75 -14.82
CA LYS A 3 53.60 -31.24 -13.42
C LYS A 3 54.12 -30.23 -12.39
N ILE A 4 54.96 -29.28 -12.81
CA ILE A 4 55.54 -28.27 -11.90
C ILE A 4 54.55 -27.12 -11.67
N GLU A 5 53.75 -26.77 -12.67
CA GLU A 5 52.70 -25.75 -12.54
C GLU A 5 51.55 -26.23 -11.65
N GLU A 6 51.09 -27.47 -11.82
CA GLU A 6 50.04 -28.08 -10.99
C GLU A 6 50.45 -28.14 -9.50
N SER A 7 51.72 -28.48 -9.23
CA SER A 7 52.29 -28.50 -7.87
C SER A 7 52.30 -27.09 -7.25
N ARG A 8 52.69 -26.07 -8.02
CA ARG A 8 52.71 -24.67 -7.56
C ARG A 8 51.30 -24.12 -7.33
N GLU A 9 50.33 -24.53 -8.13
CA GLU A 9 48.93 -24.10 -7.97
C GLU A 9 48.28 -24.74 -6.73
N ASN A 10 48.53 -26.04 -6.49
CA ASN A 10 48.08 -26.71 -5.26
C ASN A 10 48.73 -26.12 -3.99
N GLN A 11 50.01 -25.74 -4.04
CA GLN A 11 50.66 -25.04 -2.92
C GLN A 11 50.05 -23.66 -2.67
N ARG A 12 49.69 -22.90 -3.72
CA ARG A 12 49.01 -21.60 -3.58
C ARG A 12 47.61 -21.75 -3.00
N ARG A 13 46.83 -22.75 -3.44
CA ARG A 13 45.51 -23.03 -2.86
C ARG A 13 45.61 -23.37 -1.38
N ASN A 14 46.56 -24.23 -1.00
CA ASN A 14 46.76 -24.59 0.42
C ASN A 14 47.20 -23.40 1.30
N LYS A 15 48.04 -22.48 0.80
CA LYS A 15 48.39 -21.24 1.51
C LYS A 15 47.20 -20.27 1.67
N THR A 16 46.33 -20.21 0.68
CA THR A 16 45.15 -19.33 0.70
C THR A 16 44.13 -19.83 1.73
N TRP A 17 43.89 -21.15 1.74
CA TRP A 17 42.99 -21.80 2.71
C TRP A 17 43.48 -21.68 4.16
N THR A 18 44.77 -21.89 4.40
CA THR A 18 45.34 -21.74 5.76
C THR A 18 45.28 -20.30 6.27
N THR A 19 45.42 -19.31 5.39
CA THR A 19 45.29 -17.89 5.75
C THR A 19 43.84 -17.51 6.06
N ILE A 20 42.87 -18.04 5.30
CA ILE A 20 41.44 -17.85 5.56
C ILE A 20 41.06 -18.50 6.91
N LEU A 21 41.49 -19.74 7.16
CA LEU A 21 41.25 -20.44 8.43
C LEU A 21 41.87 -19.71 9.62
N ARG A 22 43.06 -19.12 9.45
CA ARG A 22 43.73 -18.35 10.50
C ARG A 22 43.04 -17.01 10.79
N ASN A 23 42.46 -16.37 9.78
CA ASN A 23 41.63 -15.16 9.97
C ASN A 23 40.27 -15.47 10.60
N LEU A 24 39.67 -16.62 10.26
CA LEU A 24 38.43 -17.10 10.89
C LEU A 24 38.64 -17.49 12.37
N ASN A 25 39.82 -18.00 12.72
CA ASN A 25 40.23 -18.25 14.11
C ASN A 25 40.71 -17.00 14.86
N SER A 26 40.63 -15.81 14.27
CA SER A 26 40.95 -14.60 15.01
C SER A 26 39.88 -14.34 16.08
N LEU A 27 40.33 -13.98 17.29
CA LEU A 27 39.48 -13.70 18.45
C LEU A 27 38.38 -12.66 18.14
N ARG A 28 38.62 -11.77 17.17
CA ARG A 28 37.66 -10.76 16.70
C ARG A 28 36.51 -11.38 15.88
N VAL A 29 36.80 -12.30 14.97
CA VAL A 29 35.76 -12.98 14.17
C VAL A 29 34.90 -13.86 15.07
N TRP A 30 35.51 -14.56 16.03
CA TRP A 30 34.80 -15.36 17.02
C TRP A 30 33.82 -14.51 17.84
N ARG A 31 34.25 -13.35 18.36
CA ARG A 31 33.37 -12.42 19.09
C ARG A 31 32.19 -11.92 18.25
N ILE A 32 32.41 -11.61 16.98
CA ILE A 32 31.33 -11.16 16.07
C ILE A 32 30.32 -12.29 15.85
N LEU A 33 30.80 -13.52 15.59
CA LEU A 33 29.93 -14.68 15.40
C LEU A 33 29.15 -15.03 16.67
N THR A 34 29.79 -14.95 17.85
CA THR A 34 29.10 -15.15 19.13
C THR A 34 28.05 -14.08 19.38
N CYS A 35 28.34 -12.80 19.11
CA CYS A 35 27.35 -11.72 19.22
C CYS A 35 26.16 -11.92 18.27
N LEU A 36 26.41 -12.33 17.01
CA LEU A 36 25.35 -12.64 16.05
C LEU A 36 24.50 -13.83 16.50
N TRP A 37 25.14 -14.87 17.06
CA TRP A 37 24.44 -16.02 17.61
C TRP A 37 23.59 -15.66 18.82
N ILE A 38 24.12 -14.87 19.77
CA ILE A 38 23.37 -14.37 20.93
C ILE A 38 22.17 -13.52 20.48
N LEU A 39 22.36 -12.60 19.52
CA LEU A 39 21.27 -11.81 18.96
C LEU A 39 20.21 -12.68 18.28
N TRP A 40 20.63 -13.73 17.58
CA TRP A 40 19.72 -14.70 16.97
C TRP A 40 18.95 -15.51 18.02
N VAL A 41 19.59 -15.97 19.10
CA VAL A 41 18.95 -16.68 20.21
C VAL A 41 17.96 -15.78 20.95
N ILE A 42 18.34 -14.52 21.24
CA ILE A 42 17.46 -13.54 21.86
C ILE A 42 16.25 -13.27 20.97
N TRP A 43 16.47 -13.04 19.67
CA TRP A 43 15.39 -12.82 18.72
C TRP A 43 14.47 -14.04 18.60
N TRP A 44 15.04 -15.25 18.53
CA TRP A 44 14.29 -16.51 18.50
C TRP A 44 13.47 -16.72 19.78
N TRP A 45 14.04 -16.43 20.95
CA TRP A 45 13.35 -16.56 22.24
C TRP A 45 12.23 -15.53 22.39
N ILE A 46 12.45 -14.29 21.96
CA ILE A 46 11.41 -13.24 21.90
C ILE A 46 10.30 -13.67 20.95
N ALA A 47 10.62 -14.12 19.73
CA ALA A 47 9.65 -14.61 18.76
C ALA A 47 8.87 -15.84 19.29
N TYR A 48 9.55 -16.75 20.00
CA TYR A 48 8.95 -17.94 20.59
C TYR A 48 8.05 -17.64 21.79
N LYS A 49 8.37 -16.64 22.63
CA LYS A 49 7.48 -16.21 23.72
C LYS A 49 6.26 -15.41 23.23
N ILE A 50 6.45 -14.67 22.16
CA ILE A 50 5.40 -13.87 21.51
C ILE A 50 4.45 -14.80 20.75
N SER A 51 4.96 -15.81 20.04
CA SER A 51 4.17 -16.70 19.17
C SER A 51 2.93 -17.36 19.85
N PRO A 52 2.99 -17.94 21.07
CA PRO A 52 1.83 -18.54 21.74
C PRO A 52 0.73 -17.54 22.09
N LYS A 53 1.09 -16.37 22.62
CA LYS A 53 0.13 -15.30 22.93
C LYS A 53 -0.57 -14.80 21.66
N TYR A 54 0.18 -14.74 20.57
CA TYR A 54 -0.36 -14.33 19.27
C TYR A 54 -1.21 -15.44 18.65
N LYS A 55 -0.82 -16.71 18.79
CA LYS A 55 -1.59 -17.86 18.33
C LYS A 55 -2.94 -17.94 19.06
N ALA A 56 -2.94 -17.77 20.39
CA ALA A 56 -4.17 -17.70 21.18
C ALA A 56 -5.07 -16.52 20.78
N LYS A 57 -4.50 -15.32 20.58
CA LYS A 57 -5.24 -14.16 20.08
C LYS A 57 -5.81 -14.38 18.67
N ILE A 58 -5.07 -15.06 17.80
CA ILE A 58 -5.53 -15.45 16.46
C ILE A 58 -6.66 -16.47 16.57
N GLU A 59 -6.56 -17.47 17.45
CA GLU A 59 -7.59 -18.49 17.66
C GLU A 59 -8.88 -17.89 18.25
N ASP A 60 -8.76 -16.97 19.21
CA ASP A 60 -9.89 -16.21 19.78
C ASP A 60 -10.59 -15.35 18.72
N VAL A 61 -9.83 -14.60 17.91
CA VAL A 61 -10.38 -13.82 16.79
C VAL A 61 -10.99 -14.71 15.72
N ILE A 62 -10.38 -15.85 15.40
CA ILE A 62 -10.96 -16.85 14.48
C ILE A 62 -12.30 -17.35 15.02
N SER A 63 -12.40 -17.61 16.33
CA SER A 63 -13.64 -18.05 16.95
C SER A 63 -14.71 -16.95 16.90
N HIS A 64 -14.33 -15.70 17.20
CA HIS A 64 -15.21 -14.54 17.13
C HIS A 64 -15.70 -14.30 15.70
N GLU A 65 -14.82 -14.24 14.71
CA GLU A 65 -15.18 -14.04 13.30
C GLU A 65 -16.01 -15.20 12.73
N LYS A 66 -15.77 -16.45 13.15
CA LYS A 66 -16.62 -17.60 12.79
C LYS A 66 -18.02 -17.49 13.39
N SER A 67 -18.17 -16.80 14.53
CA SER A 67 -19.45 -16.58 15.20
C SER A 67 -20.21 -15.35 14.70
N LEU A 68 -19.55 -14.45 13.94
CA LEU A 68 -20.23 -13.36 13.25
C LEU A 68 -21.20 -13.96 12.22
N LYS A 69 -22.50 -13.86 12.49
CA LYS A 69 -23.54 -14.14 11.50
C LYS A 69 -23.46 -13.09 10.38
N PHE A 70 -23.89 -13.47 9.18
CA PHE A 70 -24.15 -12.50 8.12
C PHE A 70 -25.09 -11.42 8.68
N ASP A 71 -24.59 -10.19 8.76
CA ASP A 71 -25.39 -9.05 9.20
C ASP A 71 -25.98 -8.40 7.95
N ASP A 72 -27.16 -8.88 7.56
CA ASP A 72 -27.91 -8.42 6.38
C ASP A 72 -28.15 -6.90 6.42
N LYS A 73 -28.13 -6.25 7.59
CA LYS A 73 -28.30 -4.80 7.70
C LYS A 73 -27.10 -4.00 7.18
N LYS A 74 -25.87 -4.54 7.22
CA LYS A 74 -24.67 -3.93 6.61
C LYS A 74 -24.47 -4.33 5.15
N VAL A 75 -25.31 -5.22 4.62
CA VAL A 75 -25.37 -5.58 3.20
C VAL A 75 -25.93 -4.41 2.39
N SER A 76 -26.92 -3.70 2.92
CA SER A 76 -27.60 -2.53 2.32
C SER A 76 -26.69 -1.45 1.71
N PHE A 77 -25.62 -1.01 2.38
CA PHE A 77 -24.75 0.07 1.84
C PHE A 77 -24.15 -0.26 0.46
N TRP A 78 -23.89 -1.53 0.18
CA TRP A 78 -23.27 -1.98 -1.07
C TRP A 78 -24.26 -2.69 -2.01
N ASP A 79 -25.36 -3.25 -1.49
CA ASP A 79 -26.37 -4.01 -2.26
C ASP A 79 -27.60 -3.19 -2.67
N ASP A 80 -27.80 -1.96 -2.17
CA ASP A 80 -28.93 -1.10 -2.55
C ASP A 80 -28.74 -0.51 -3.96
N ASN A 81 -28.78 -1.35 -5.00
CA ASN A 81 -29.61 -1.16 -6.19
C ASN A 81 -29.07 -2.05 -7.34
N LYS A 82 -29.74 -3.16 -7.67
CA LYS A 82 -29.52 -3.85 -8.96
C LYS A 82 -29.73 -2.91 -10.16
N VAL A 83 -30.62 -1.92 -9.98
CA VAL A 83 -30.90 -0.79 -10.88
C VAL A 83 -29.79 0.30 -10.88
N PHE A 84 -28.88 0.32 -9.89
CA PHE A 84 -27.70 1.20 -9.81
C PHE A 84 -26.65 0.76 -10.83
N PHE A 85 -26.49 -0.57 -10.95
CA PHE A 85 -25.44 -1.18 -11.75
C PHE A 85 -25.78 -1.14 -13.25
N GLU A 86 -27.07 -0.92 -13.57
CA GLU A 86 -27.57 -0.75 -14.95
C GLU A 86 -27.56 0.71 -15.42
N LYS A 87 -27.43 1.69 -14.51
CA LYS A 87 -27.38 3.11 -14.88
C LYS A 87 -25.95 3.59 -14.99
N ASP A 88 -25.59 4.07 -16.18
CA ASP A 88 -24.44 4.93 -16.43
C ASP A 88 -24.36 6.01 -15.34
N TYR A 89 -23.43 5.85 -14.38
CA TYR A 89 -23.16 6.91 -13.43
C TYR A 89 -22.41 8.02 -14.18
N GLU A 90 -23.17 8.93 -14.76
CA GLU A 90 -22.61 10.16 -15.31
C GLU A 90 -21.94 10.93 -14.16
N PHE A 91 -20.73 11.43 -14.41
CA PHE A 91 -20.03 12.30 -13.47
C PHE A 91 -20.93 13.51 -13.16
N THR A 92 -21.45 13.57 -11.94
CA THR A 92 -22.25 14.73 -11.51
C THR A 92 -21.34 15.73 -10.81
N LYS A 93 -21.54 17.00 -11.14
CA LYS A 93 -20.81 18.09 -10.51
C LYS A 93 -21.77 18.90 -9.67
N GLU A 94 -21.49 18.94 -8.38
CA GLU A 94 -22.21 19.76 -7.41
C GLU A 94 -21.36 20.98 -7.04
N LYS A 95 -22.04 22.11 -6.82
CA LYS A 95 -21.43 23.33 -6.28
C LYS A 95 -22.07 23.64 -4.94
N PHE A 96 -21.24 24.01 -3.98
CA PHE A 96 -21.68 24.42 -2.66
C PHE A 96 -21.05 25.76 -2.32
N GLU A 97 -21.86 26.67 -1.77
CA GLU A 97 -21.35 27.88 -1.14
C GLU A 97 -21.08 27.56 0.33
N VAL A 98 -19.83 27.70 0.77
CA VAL A 98 -19.41 27.46 2.16
C VAL A 98 -18.75 28.70 2.73
N THR A 99 -18.76 28.84 4.05
CA THR A 99 -18.09 29.96 4.73
C THR A 99 -16.71 29.53 5.19
N SER A 100 -15.66 30.24 4.76
CA SER A 100 -14.31 30.02 5.26
C SER A 100 -13.74 31.33 5.79
N TRP A 101 -13.32 31.31 7.06
CA TRP A 101 -12.86 32.47 7.84
C TRP A 101 -13.91 33.59 8.00
N TRP A 102 -14.24 34.32 6.94
CA TRP A 102 -15.28 35.36 6.90
C TRP A 102 -15.86 35.58 5.50
N ARG A 103 -15.50 34.73 4.53
CA ARG A 103 -15.93 34.85 3.13
C ARG A 103 -16.73 33.64 2.72
N LYS A 104 -17.74 33.88 1.90
CA LYS A 104 -18.42 32.85 1.12
C LYS A 104 -17.50 32.41 -0.02
N ILE A 105 -17.31 31.11 -0.16
CA ILE A 105 -16.46 30.49 -1.17
C ILE A 105 -17.26 29.36 -1.82
N ASP A 106 -17.26 29.35 -3.15
CA ASP A 106 -17.79 28.22 -3.90
C ASP A 106 -16.78 27.08 -3.94
N ILE A 107 -17.20 25.90 -3.49
CA ILE A 107 -16.48 24.65 -3.70
C ILE A 107 -17.20 23.78 -4.71
N SER A 108 -16.44 22.94 -5.41
CA SER A 108 -16.98 21.99 -6.39
C SER A 108 -16.66 20.56 -5.98
N ILE A 109 -17.69 19.73 -5.95
CA ILE A 109 -17.58 18.30 -5.68
C ILE A 109 -17.99 17.55 -6.95
N ILE A 110 -17.17 16.59 -7.34
CA ILE A 110 -17.47 15.68 -8.44
C ILE A 110 -17.85 14.35 -7.81
N ASN A 111 -19.08 13.89 -8.01
CA ASN A 111 -19.50 12.58 -7.56
C ASN A 111 -19.28 11.58 -8.70
N ASP A 112 -18.61 10.48 -8.36
CA ASP A 112 -18.31 9.36 -9.24
C ASP A 112 -18.67 8.06 -8.49
N ALA A 113 -19.89 7.56 -8.70
CA ALA A 113 -20.42 6.39 -8.01
C ALA A 113 -20.19 6.42 -6.48
N TRP A 114 -19.32 5.56 -5.94
CA TRP A 114 -19.02 5.45 -4.50
C TRP A 114 -17.92 6.40 -4.02
N LEU A 115 -17.35 7.24 -4.88
CA LEU A 115 -16.28 8.16 -4.54
C LEU A 115 -16.67 9.60 -4.87
N ASN A 116 -16.39 10.50 -3.95
CA ASN A 116 -16.52 11.94 -4.16
C ASN A 116 -15.14 12.55 -4.28
N PHE A 117 -15.00 13.51 -5.20
CA PHE A 117 -13.77 14.26 -5.39
C PHE A 117 -13.99 15.73 -5.07
N TYR A 118 -13.13 16.25 -4.20
CA TYR A 118 -12.99 17.68 -4.01
C TYR A 118 -12.11 18.27 -5.11
N ARG A 119 -12.63 19.26 -5.84
CA ARG A 119 -11.83 19.97 -6.85
C ARG A 119 -11.06 21.10 -6.19
N VAL A 120 -9.74 20.94 -6.12
CA VAL A 120 -8.83 21.90 -5.48
C VAL A 120 -8.90 23.27 -6.17
N SER A 121 -9.01 24.31 -5.36
CA SER A 121 -9.07 25.72 -5.74
C SER A 121 -7.83 26.48 -5.28
N GLU A 122 -7.65 27.72 -5.75
CA GLU A 122 -6.53 28.56 -5.30
C GLU A 122 -6.60 28.94 -3.81
N ASN A 123 -7.83 28.97 -3.26
CA ASN A 123 -8.12 29.30 -1.86
C ASN A 123 -7.81 28.14 -0.90
N ASP A 124 -7.26 27.04 -1.39
CA ASP A 124 -6.87 25.87 -0.58
C ASP A 124 -5.38 25.84 -0.27
N PHE A 125 -4.65 26.92 -0.57
CA PHE A 125 -3.21 26.97 -0.42
C PHE A 125 -2.77 28.04 0.57
N THR A 126 -1.83 27.68 1.44
CA THR A 126 -1.16 28.62 2.33
C THR A 126 0.32 28.76 1.95
N VAL A 127 0.88 29.95 2.24
CA VAL A 127 2.31 30.23 2.00
C VAL A 127 3.08 29.98 3.28
N LYS A 128 3.94 28.95 3.28
CA LYS A 128 4.82 28.63 4.40
C LYS A 128 6.23 29.17 4.13
N LYS A 129 6.82 29.81 5.14
CA LYS A 129 8.24 30.19 5.13
C LYS A 129 9.06 28.98 5.55
N VAL A 130 9.90 28.46 4.65
CA VAL A 130 10.75 27.30 4.92
C VAL A 130 12.21 27.73 4.95
N ASN A 131 12.92 27.33 6.01
CA ASN A 131 14.37 27.49 6.10
C ASN A 131 15.05 26.44 5.23
N THR A 132 15.77 26.90 4.22
CA THR A 132 16.63 26.07 3.38
C THR A 132 18.08 26.50 3.56
N TRP A 133 19.03 25.65 3.16
CA TRP A 133 20.45 25.96 3.25
C TRP A 133 21.02 26.07 1.84
N LYS A 134 21.80 27.12 1.58
CA LYS A 134 22.61 27.22 0.37
C LYS A 134 24.07 27.30 0.76
N PHE A 135 24.90 26.51 0.09
CA PHE A 135 26.35 26.62 0.20
C PHE A 135 26.79 27.92 -0.48
N LYS A 136 27.39 28.82 0.28
CA LYS A 136 28.10 29.97 -0.27
C LYS A 136 29.57 29.81 0.04
N THR A 137 30.40 30.03 -0.97
CA THR A 137 31.83 30.16 -0.77
C THR A 137 32.10 31.53 -0.16
N VAL A 138 32.64 31.55 1.06
CA VAL A 138 32.94 32.80 1.77
C VAL A 138 34.46 32.95 1.89
N ILE A 139 34.98 34.10 1.48
CA ILE A 139 36.37 34.50 1.73
C ILE A 139 36.33 35.35 3.00
N LYS A 140 36.80 34.82 4.15
CA LYS A 140 36.82 35.56 5.42
C LYS A 140 37.61 36.86 5.28
N LYS A 141 37.02 37.98 5.70
CA LYS A 141 37.57 39.34 5.55
C LYS A 141 38.77 39.65 6.48
N ASP A 142 39.02 38.86 7.52
CA ASP A 142 40.10 39.11 8.49
C ASP A 142 41.51 38.73 8.03
N ALA A 143 41.74 38.67 6.72
CA ALA A 143 43.03 38.30 6.17
C ALA A 143 43.55 39.28 5.11
N LYS A 144 43.05 40.53 5.08
CA LYS A 144 43.53 41.53 4.11
C LYS A 144 45.04 41.80 4.19
N TRP A 145 45.69 41.51 5.32
CA TRP A 145 47.13 41.72 5.52
C TRP A 145 48.02 40.46 5.54
N ARG A 146 47.46 39.23 5.48
CA ARG A 146 48.24 37.98 5.51
C ARG A 146 48.16 37.12 4.24
N ILE A 147 47.45 37.58 3.20
CA ILE A 147 47.22 36.81 1.95
C ILE A 147 48.38 36.89 0.95
N LEU A 148 49.35 37.79 1.12
CA LEU A 148 50.45 37.94 0.15
C LEU A 148 51.52 36.82 0.17
N ARG A 149 51.50 35.86 1.12
CA ARG A 149 52.58 34.86 1.23
C ARG A 149 52.21 33.37 1.18
N ASN A 150 50.94 32.98 1.15
CA ASN A 150 50.61 31.54 1.06
C ASN A 150 49.52 31.25 0.02
N LYS A 151 49.97 30.90 -1.19
CA LYS A 151 49.15 30.24 -2.21
C LYS A 151 48.69 28.87 -1.66
N LYS A 152 47.38 28.59 -1.74
CA LYS A 152 46.65 27.38 -1.29
C LYS A 152 45.99 27.49 0.10
N ARG A 153 45.01 28.39 0.27
CA ARG A 153 43.89 28.11 1.18
C ARG A 153 42.64 27.84 0.36
N LYS A 154 42.09 26.64 0.52
CA LYS A 154 40.88 26.20 -0.18
C LYS A 154 39.68 27.04 0.32
N PRO A 155 38.77 27.45 -0.57
CA PRO A 155 37.54 28.13 -0.18
C PRO A 155 36.78 27.34 0.89
N VAL A 156 36.33 28.02 1.95
CA VAL A 156 35.48 27.42 2.97
C VAL A 156 34.03 27.56 2.51
N LYS A 157 33.32 26.44 2.42
CA LYS A 157 31.87 26.42 2.15
C LYS A 157 31.16 26.70 3.48
N GLU A 158 30.45 27.81 3.57
CA GLU A 158 29.58 28.13 4.70
C GLU A 158 28.12 27.85 4.32
N ASN A 159 27.36 27.29 5.26
CA ASN A 159 25.93 27.09 5.14
C ASN A 159 25.23 28.38 5.51
N ILE A 160 24.61 29.04 4.51
CA ILE A 160 23.80 30.24 4.76
C ILE A 160 22.33 29.84 4.74
N PRO A 161 21.55 30.15 5.80
CA PRO A 161 20.13 29.93 5.79
C PRO A 161 19.48 30.87 4.77
N ILE A 162 18.67 30.32 3.88
CA ILE A 162 17.83 31.04 2.93
C ILE A 162 16.38 30.71 3.22
N TYR A 163 15.59 31.74 3.42
CA TYR A 163 14.14 31.62 3.54
C TYR A 163 13.53 31.48 2.15
N LYS A 164 12.77 30.40 1.93
CA LYS A 164 11.98 30.21 0.72
C LYS A 164 10.51 30.19 1.10
N ASN A 165 9.71 31.02 0.43
CA ASN A 165 8.26 30.91 0.48
C ASN A 165 7.84 29.69 -0.37
N VAL A 166 7.14 28.74 0.25
CA VAL A 166 6.59 27.55 -0.41
C VAL A 166 5.08 27.61 -0.28
N LYS A 167 4.38 27.61 -1.41
CA LYS A 167 2.92 27.51 -1.47
C LYS A 167 2.56 26.02 -1.46
N GLU A 168 1.81 25.58 -0.46
CA GLU A 168 1.38 24.18 -0.31
C GLU A 168 -0.11 24.13 0.03
N ALA A 169 -0.78 23.02 -0.28
CA ALA A 169 -2.18 22.85 0.08
C ALA A 169 -2.36 22.78 1.60
N ASP A 170 -3.46 23.34 2.06
CA ASP A 170 -3.87 23.37 3.45
C ASP A 170 -5.09 22.46 3.63
N PHE A 171 -4.85 21.25 4.13
CA PHE A 171 -5.91 20.26 4.29
C PHE A 171 -6.89 20.63 5.40
N ASP A 172 -6.47 21.43 6.38
CA ASP A 172 -7.37 21.83 7.47
C ASP A 172 -8.45 22.76 6.90
N ILE A 173 -8.07 23.67 5.99
CA ILE A 173 -9.00 24.51 5.22
C ILE A 173 -9.93 23.65 4.35
N ILE A 174 -9.41 22.62 3.66
CA ILE A 174 -10.23 21.73 2.83
C ILE A 174 -11.24 20.95 3.70
N ILE A 175 -10.80 20.42 4.84
CA ILE A 175 -11.65 19.67 5.77
C ILE A 175 -12.72 20.58 6.40
N GLU A 176 -12.36 21.81 6.78
CA GLU A 176 -13.30 22.83 7.31
C GLU A 176 -14.41 23.13 6.30
N LYS A 177 -14.05 23.34 5.03
CA LYS A 177 -15.01 23.59 3.94
C LYS A 177 -15.93 22.39 3.72
N LEU A 178 -15.36 21.19 3.63
CA LEU A 178 -16.13 19.96 3.39
C LEU A 178 -17.05 19.62 4.56
N SER A 179 -16.61 19.84 5.80
CA SER A 179 -17.38 19.48 7.00
C SER A 179 -18.65 20.32 7.19
N GLN A 180 -18.80 21.43 6.45
CA GLN A 180 -20.03 22.23 6.39
C GLN A 180 -21.14 21.59 5.53
N ILE A 181 -20.80 20.58 4.72
CA ILE A 181 -21.78 19.80 3.97
C ILE A 181 -22.14 18.58 4.83
N ASP A 182 -23.43 18.41 5.14
CA ASP A 182 -23.91 17.38 6.08
C ASP A 182 -23.33 15.99 5.82
N ARG A 183 -23.29 15.55 4.55
CA ARG A 183 -22.78 14.23 4.16
C ARG A 183 -21.27 14.04 4.38
N PHE A 184 -20.51 15.11 4.61
CA PHE A 184 -19.06 15.11 4.87
C PHE A 184 -18.70 15.67 6.25
N SER A 185 -19.69 16.00 7.08
CA SER A 185 -19.52 16.49 8.47
C SER A 185 -18.62 15.60 9.31
N TYR A 186 -18.59 14.32 9.00
CA TYR A 186 -17.78 13.30 9.66
C TYR A 186 -16.26 13.52 9.53
N LEU A 187 -15.79 14.31 8.57
CA LEU A 187 -14.38 14.65 8.39
C LEU A 187 -13.83 15.54 9.52
N SER A 188 -14.71 16.14 10.33
CA SER A 188 -14.34 16.87 11.55
C SER A 188 -13.95 15.96 12.73
N ARG A 189 -14.17 14.64 12.62
CA ARG A 189 -13.81 13.67 13.67
C ARG A 189 -12.29 13.53 13.81
N LYS A 190 -11.83 13.25 15.04
CA LYS A 190 -10.41 13.08 15.39
C LYS A 190 -9.67 12.05 14.54
N GLU A 191 -10.34 11.04 13.99
CA GLU A 191 -9.72 10.02 13.12
C GLU A 191 -9.28 10.53 11.74
N TYR A 192 -9.78 11.70 11.31
CA TYR A 192 -9.40 12.36 10.06
C TYR A 192 -8.41 13.51 10.26
N ASP A 193 -8.09 13.86 11.52
CA ASP A 193 -7.11 14.87 11.87
C ASP A 193 -5.72 14.46 11.39
N ARG A 194 -5.17 15.23 10.43
CA ARG A 194 -3.87 14.97 9.80
C ARG A 194 -2.68 15.44 10.65
N GLY A 195 -2.92 16.25 11.67
CA GLY A 195 -1.93 16.62 12.68
C GLY A 195 -1.41 15.39 13.41
N ASN A 196 -2.27 14.37 13.57
CA ASN A 196 -1.87 13.07 14.08
C ASN A 196 -1.23 12.20 12.97
N PRO A 197 0.06 11.81 13.08
CA PRO A 197 0.73 11.00 12.06
C PRO A 197 0.07 9.63 11.81
N TYR A 198 -0.63 9.07 12.81
CA TYR A 198 -1.34 7.79 12.69
C TYR A 198 -2.63 7.86 11.87
N ASN A 199 -3.15 9.06 11.58
CA ASN A 199 -4.41 9.25 10.88
C ASN A 199 -4.24 9.61 9.40
N LYS A 200 -2.99 9.79 8.94
CA LYS A 200 -2.69 10.19 7.55
C LYS A 200 -3.25 9.20 6.52
N THR A 201 -3.31 7.92 6.90
CA THR A 201 -3.87 6.80 6.12
C THR A 201 -5.39 6.73 6.15
N SER A 202 -6.04 7.50 7.02
CA SER A 202 -7.51 7.59 7.13
C SER A 202 -8.09 8.88 6.58
N SER A 203 -7.24 9.90 6.32
CA SER A 203 -7.59 11.22 5.80
C SER A 203 -7.06 11.40 4.36
N PHE A 204 -7.02 12.63 3.84
CA PHE A 204 -6.52 12.96 2.48
C PHE A 204 -5.09 12.48 2.26
N ASN A 205 -4.90 11.26 1.80
CA ASN A 205 -3.61 10.59 1.82
C ASN A 205 -2.72 11.04 0.64
N VAL A 206 -2.33 12.32 0.61
CA VAL A 206 -1.40 12.94 -0.35
C VAL A 206 -0.59 14.06 0.34
N PRO A 207 0.72 14.21 0.04
CA PRO A 207 1.51 15.31 0.60
C PRO A 207 1.05 16.68 0.08
N ALA A 208 0.96 17.67 0.97
CA ALA A 208 0.50 19.03 0.65
C ALA A 208 1.22 19.68 -0.53
N LYS A 209 2.54 19.47 -0.63
CA LYS A 209 3.40 19.96 -1.72
C LYS A 209 3.13 19.33 -3.10
N ASN A 210 2.42 18.20 -3.16
CA ASN A 210 2.11 17.50 -4.41
C ASN A 210 0.70 17.84 -4.91
N VAL A 211 -0.11 18.52 -4.10
CA VAL A 211 -1.44 18.97 -4.50
C VAL A 211 -1.30 20.20 -5.39
N VAL A 212 -2.06 20.22 -6.48
CA VAL A 212 -2.10 21.33 -7.45
C VAL A 212 -3.51 21.83 -7.64
N VAL A 213 -3.66 23.08 -8.07
CA VAL A 213 -4.98 23.65 -8.41
C VAL A 213 -5.64 22.78 -9.47
N TRP A 214 -6.96 22.61 -9.36
CA TRP A 214 -7.81 21.75 -10.20
C TRP A 214 -7.61 20.24 -10.05
N MET A 215 -6.69 19.79 -9.19
CA MET A 215 -6.59 18.38 -8.84
C MET A 215 -7.90 17.89 -8.23
N LEU A 216 -8.32 16.70 -8.64
CA LEU A 216 -9.42 15.98 -8.01
C LEU A 216 -8.88 15.17 -6.85
N LEU A 217 -9.12 15.67 -5.64
CA LEU A 217 -8.73 14.98 -4.42
C LEU A 217 -9.85 14.03 -3.99
N PRO A 218 -9.60 12.71 -3.94
CA PRO A 218 -10.60 11.78 -3.41
C PRO A 218 -10.89 12.13 -1.96
N ILE A 219 -12.17 12.32 -1.63
CA ILE A 219 -12.63 12.58 -0.28
C ILE A 219 -12.62 11.24 0.48
N PRO A 220 -11.91 11.14 1.62
CA PRO A 220 -11.85 9.91 2.42
C PRO A 220 -13.25 9.44 2.80
N LEU A 221 -13.53 8.15 2.68
CA LEU A 221 -14.82 7.60 3.08
C LEU A 221 -14.98 7.58 4.61
N ASP A 222 -16.24 7.60 5.07
CA ASP A 222 -16.56 7.37 6.48
C ASP A 222 -16.03 5.97 6.88
N SER A 223 -15.22 5.93 7.94
CA SER A 223 -14.66 4.72 8.53
C SER A 223 -15.74 3.69 8.89
N LYS A 224 -16.95 4.14 9.23
CA LYS A 224 -18.09 3.31 9.61
C LYS A 224 -18.69 2.52 8.43
N ILE A 225 -18.59 3.04 7.21
CA ILE A 225 -19.19 2.43 6.01
C ILE A 225 -18.17 1.68 5.15
N ARG A 226 -16.88 2.04 5.22
CA ARG A 226 -15.84 1.46 4.36
C ARG A 226 -15.35 0.07 4.81
N THR A 227 -15.47 -0.28 6.09
CA THR A 227 -14.94 -1.56 6.61
C THR A 227 -15.81 -2.75 6.18
N ILE A 228 -15.16 -3.86 5.79
CA ILE A 228 -15.83 -5.09 5.40
C ILE A 228 -15.28 -6.31 6.14
N SER A 229 -16.16 -7.23 6.52
CA SER A 229 -15.79 -8.51 7.13
C SER A 229 -15.24 -9.47 6.06
N ILE A 230 -14.45 -10.45 6.49
CA ILE A 230 -13.86 -11.44 5.58
C ILE A 230 -14.92 -12.28 4.87
N PRO A 231 -15.96 -12.83 5.54
CA PRO A 231 -16.98 -13.60 4.85
C PRO A 231 -17.71 -12.77 3.78
N LYS A 232 -18.00 -11.50 4.06
CA LYS A 232 -18.67 -10.62 3.11
C LYS A 232 -17.76 -10.27 1.92
N PHE A 233 -16.48 -10.02 2.17
CA PHE A 233 -15.53 -9.79 1.09
C PHE A 233 -15.29 -11.05 0.25
N ALA A 234 -15.28 -12.23 0.87
CA ALA A 234 -15.19 -13.52 0.18
C ALA A 234 -16.37 -13.74 -0.79
N TYR A 235 -17.59 -13.39 -0.36
CA TYR A 235 -18.78 -13.39 -1.20
C TYR A 235 -18.63 -12.48 -2.43
N TYR A 236 -18.15 -11.24 -2.24
CA TYR A 236 -17.90 -10.34 -3.37
C TYR A 236 -16.78 -10.80 -4.30
N CYS A 237 -15.73 -11.45 -3.76
CA CYS A 237 -14.71 -12.11 -4.59
C CYS A 237 -15.31 -13.23 -5.43
N ASN A 238 -16.21 -14.05 -4.87
CA ASN A 238 -16.89 -15.13 -5.58
C ASN A 238 -17.75 -14.59 -6.74
N ILE A 239 -18.56 -13.55 -6.48
CA ILE A 239 -19.33 -12.87 -7.54
C ILE A 239 -18.38 -12.39 -8.65
N ALA A 240 -17.31 -11.68 -8.27
CA ALA A 240 -16.36 -11.14 -9.24
C ALA A 240 -15.70 -12.24 -10.09
N ILE A 241 -15.31 -13.38 -9.50
CA ILE A 241 -14.75 -14.51 -10.24
C ILE A 241 -15.77 -15.07 -11.24
N ASN A 242 -17.01 -15.31 -10.80
CA ASN A 242 -18.05 -15.86 -11.66
C ASN A 242 -18.41 -14.93 -12.83
N GLU A 243 -18.57 -13.63 -12.57
CA GLU A 243 -18.81 -12.63 -13.62
C GLU A 243 -17.62 -12.53 -14.59
N MET A 244 -16.40 -12.60 -14.07
CA MET A 244 -15.18 -12.56 -14.88
C MET A 244 -14.95 -13.82 -15.71
N LYS A 245 -15.54 -14.98 -15.35
CA LYS A 245 -15.53 -16.19 -16.19
C LYS A 245 -16.40 -16.05 -17.44
N SER A 246 -17.26 -15.03 -17.49
CA SER A 246 -18.08 -14.68 -18.66
C SER A 246 -17.72 -13.33 -19.29
N ASP A 247 -16.67 -12.65 -18.79
CA ASP A 247 -16.24 -11.35 -19.30
C ASP A 247 -15.61 -11.43 -20.70
N ASP A 248 -16.05 -10.59 -21.62
CA ASP A 248 -15.67 -10.63 -23.05
C ASP A 248 -14.14 -10.62 -23.30
N ILE A 249 -13.37 -9.96 -22.43
CA ILE A 249 -11.94 -9.74 -22.61
C ILE A 249 -11.10 -10.70 -21.77
N TYR A 250 -11.54 -10.98 -20.55
CA TYR A 250 -10.74 -11.67 -19.53
C TYR A 250 -11.15 -13.12 -19.28
N TRP A 251 -12.32 -13.57 -19.75
CA TRP A 251 -12.89 -14.87 -19.42
C TRP A 251 -11.91 -16.04 -19.52
N LYS A 252 -11.17 -16.13 -20.62
CA LYS A 252 -10.30 -17.29 -20.89
C LYS A 252 -9.22 -17.43 -19.83
N LYS A 253 -8.57 -16.32 -19.47
CA LYS A 253 -7.50 -16.33 -18.47
C LYS A 253 -8.02 -16.54 -17.06
N VAL A 254 -9.23 -16.04 -16.76
CA VAL A 254 -9.86 -16.26 -15.46
C VAL A 254 -10.31 -17.71 -15.29
N LYS A 255 -10.90 -18.34 -16.33
CA LYS A 255 -11.19 -19.77 -16.32
C LYS A 255 -9.93 -20.61 -16.15
N GLU A 256 -8.90 -20.37 -16.96
CA GLU A 256 -7.61 -21.07 -16.83
C GLU A 256 -7.03 -20.97 -15.40
N LEU A 257 -7.09 -19.78 -14.79
CA LEU A 257 -6.64 -19.59 -13.41
C LEU A 257 -7.51 -20.36 -12.42
N ALA A 258 -8.83 -20.20 -12.49
CA ALA A 258 -9.80 -20.86 -11.63
C ALA A 258 -9.71 -22.39 -11.71
N ASP A 259 -9.61 -22.97 -12.90
CA ASP A 259 -9.47 -24.41 -13.12
C ASP A 259 -8.14 -24.94 -12.54
N SER A 260 -7.10 -24.11 -12.54
CA SER A 260 -5.77 -24.50 -12.03
C SER A 260 -5.63 -24.46 -10.51
N ILE A 261 -6.35 -23.57 -9.82
CA ILE A 261 -6.19 -23.35 -8.37
C ILE A 261 -7.45 -23.56 -7.55
N TRP A 262 -8.61 -23.71 -8.20
CA TRP A 262 -9.95 -23.69 -7.61
C TRP A 262 -10.39 -22.29 -7.15
N ASP A 263 -11.69 -22.01 -7.24
CA ASP A 263 -12.26 -20.69 -6.92
C ASP A 263 -12.00 -20.32 -5.46
N GLU A 264 -12.07 -21.29 -4.55
CA GLU A 264 -11.83 -21.12 -3.12
C GLU A 264 -10.41 -20.60 -2.84
N GLU A 265 -9.40 -21.19 -3.48
CA GLU A 265 -8.01 -20.76 -3.32
C GLU A 265 -7.78 -19.37 -3.93
N LEU A 266 -8.48 -19.06 -5.04
CA LEU A 266 -8.45 -17.74 -5.66
C LEU A 266 -9.08 -16.68 -4.74
N ILE A 267 -10.23 -16.98 -4.12
CA ILE A 267 -10.87 -16.13 -3.11
C ILE A 267 -9.92 -15.91 -1.94
N ALA A 268 -9.30 -16.98 -1.41
CA ALA A 268 -8.35 -16.89 -0.31
C ALA A 268 -7.18 -15.97 -0.63
N THR A 269 -6.68 -16.09 -1.86
CA THR A 269 -5.60 -15.28 -2.41
C THR A 269 -6.01 -13.80 -2.46
N MET A 270 -7.18 -13.50 -3.02
CA MET A 270 -7.69 -12.13 -3.13
C MET A 270 -7.87 -11.50 -1.75
N ILE A 271 -8.50 -12.19 -0.80
CA ILE A 271 -8.64 -11.71 0.59
C ILE A 271 -7.26 -11.45 1.20
N ALA A 272 -6.30 -12.36 1.02
CA ALA A 272 -4.96 -12.20 1.58
C ALA A 272 -4.22 -10.97 1.03
N PHE A 273 -4.35 -10.68 -0.27
CA PHE A 273 -3.83 -9.45 -0.87
C PHE A 273 -4.54 -8.22 -0.29
N ALA A 274 -5.86 -8.21 -0.25
CA ALA A 274 -6.63 -7.08 0.28
C ALA A 274 -6.24 -6.74 1.72
N ARG A 275 -6.17 -7.75 2.60
CA ARG A 275 -5.70 -7.57 3.99
C ARG A 275 -4.26 -7.10 4.09
N SER A 276 -3.41 -7.58 3.20
CA SER A 276 -2.01 -7.18 3.14
C SER A 276 -1.82 -5.77 2.64
N GLU A 277 -2.84 -5.16 2.04
CA GLU A 277 -2.85 -3.75 1.67
C GLU A 277 -3.50 -2.89 2.76
N SER A 278 -4.49 -3.41 3.48
CA SER A 278 -5.19 -2.66 4.54
C SER A 278 -4.48 -2.58 5.90
N ALA A 279 -3.67 -3.57 6.28
CA ALA A 279 -3.06 -3.58 7.62
C ALA A 279 -1.85 -2.63 7.69
N GLU A 280 -1.68 -1.83 8.74
CA GLU A 280 -0.48 -0.96 8.84
C GLU A 280 0.78 -1.77 9.19
N GLU A 281 0.62 -2.90 9.91
CA GLU A 281 1.72 -3.74 10.37
C GLU A 281 1.42 -5.24 10.21
N TYR A 282 2.49 -6.04 10.12
CA TYR A 282 2.41 -7.50 10.16
C TYR A 282 2.01 -8.04 11.54
N THR A 283 1.78 -7.22 12.56
CA THR A 283 1.32 -7.66 13.89
C THR A 283 -0.20 -7.61 14.01
N ASN A 284 -0.87 -6.97 13.04
CA ASN A 284 -2.28 -6.59 13.09
C ASN A 284 -3.14 -7.36 12.06
N PHE A 285 -2.96 -8.68 11.97
CA PHE A 285 -3.72 -9.56 11.08
C PHE A 285 -5.20 -9.71 11.43
N THR A 286 -5.65 -9.13 12.56
CA THR A 286 -7.02 -9.23 13.06
C THR A 286 -7.85 -8.01 12.73
N GLN A 287 -7.30 -7.04 12.00
CA GLN A 287 -8.05 -5.86 11.60
C GLN A 287 -9.02 -6.22 10.47
N PRO A 288 -10.23 -5.62 10.48
CA PRO A 288 -11.16 -5.75 9.36
C PRO A 288 -10.49 -5.25 8.09
N ILE A 289 -10.92 -5.78 6.95
CA ILE A 289 -10.43 -5.31 5.66
C ILE A 289 -10.88 -3.83 5.55
N TRP A 290 -9.92 -2.95 5.25
CA TRP A 290 -10.11 -1.51 5.07
C TRP A 290 -10.41 -0.68 6.33
N LYS A 291 -9.63 -0.92 7.38
CA LYS A 291 -9.46 0.09 8.44
C LYS A 291 -8.85 1.39 7.90
N VAL A 292 -7.93 1.32 6.94
CA VAL A 292 -7.33 2.47 6.24
C VAL A 292 -8.16 2.89 5.02
N GLU A 293 -7.87 4.05 4.43
CA GLU A 293 -8.59 4.58 3.27
C GLU A 293 -8.28 3.83 1.96
N LEU A 294 -9.29 3.63 1.07
CA LEU A 294 -9.18 2.86 -0.18
C LEU A 294 -8.27 3.50 -1.24
N HIS A 295 -7.86 4.75 -1.04
CA HIS A 295 -6.88 5.43 -1.85
C HIS A 295 -5.64 5.84 -1.05
N ARG A 296 -4.47 5.73 -1.69
CA ARG A 296 -3.19 6.12 -1.10
C ARG A 296 -2.32 6.79 -2.13
N TRP A 297 -1.71 7.92 -1.79
CA TRP A 297 -0.70 8.53 -2.65
C TRP A 297 0.62 7.79 -2.53
N GLU A 298 1.07 7.23 -3.65
CA GLU A 298 2.35 6.55 -3.73
C GLU A 298 3.44 7.54 -4.09
N GLN A 299 4.19 8.00 -3.08
CA GLN A 299 5.18 9.07 -3.24
C GLN A 299 6.27 8.76 -4.28
N SER A 300 6.67 7.48 -4.40
CA SER A 300 7.66 7.03 -5.39
C SER A 300 7.15 7.14 -6.83
N TYR A 301 5.84 7.08 -7.03
CA TYR A 301 5.19 7.07 -8.33
C TYR A 301 4.45 8.37 -8.66
N LYS A 302 4.26 9.25 -7.66
CA LYS A 302 3.47 10.49 -7.76
C LYS A 302 2.08 10.22 -8.36
N SER A 303 1.46 9.14 -7.92
CA SER A 303 0.16 8.68 -8.39
C SER A 303 -0.58 8.02 -7.25
N PHE A 304 -1.91 7.97 -7.34
CA PHE A 304 -2.71 7.25 -6.37
C PHE A 304 -2.70 5.75 -6.68
N SER A 305 -2.78 4.95 -5.63
CA SER A 305 -3.26 3.60 -5.66
C SER A 305 -4.69 3.57 -5.11
N PHE A 306 -5.54 2.73 -5.70
CA PHE A 306 -6.97 2.67 -5.40
C PHE A 306 -7.43 1.24 -5.10
N THR A 307 -8.67 1.12 -4.63
CA THR A 307 -9.43 -0.14 -4.40
C THR A 307 -9.00 -0.95 -3.19
N TYR A 308 -9.74 -2.04 -2.97
CA TYR A 308 -9.46 -3.06 -1.95
C TYR A 308 -8.10 -3.74 -2.06
N PHE A 309 -7.29 -3.42 -3.06
CA PHE A 309 -5.99 -4.01 -3.28
C PHE A 309 -4.88 -2.96 -3.48
N HIS A 310 -5.17 -1.67 -3.28
CA HIS A 310 -4.22 -0.57 -3.54
C HIS A 310 -3.45 -0.75 -4.86
N ILE A 311 -4.18 -1.00 -5.96
CA ILE A 311 -3.56 -1.09 -7.28
C ILE A 311 -3.17 0.32 -7.71
N LEU A 312 -1.89 0.51 -7.96
CA LEU A 312 -1.35 1.78 -8.44
C LEU A 312 -1.94 2.15 -9.81
N MET A 313 -2.44 3.38 -9.96
CA MET A 313 -2.93 3.92 -11.23
C MET A 313 -1.78 4.13 -12.21
N ARG A 314 -1.40 3.04 -12.85
CA ARG A 314 -0.42 2.97 -13.94
C ARG A 314 -1.07 2.33 -15.16
N TYR A 315 -0.26 2.15 -16.20
CA TYR A 315 -0.71 1.67 -17.50
C TYR A 315 -1.56 0.38 -17.42
N GLU A 316 -1.12 -0.63 -16.68
CA GLU A 316 -1.86 -1.90 -16.53
C GLU A 316 -3.21 -1.70 -15.82
N TRP A 317 -3.25 -0.86 -14.79
CA TRP A 317 -4.48 -0.51 -14.08
C TRP A 317 -5.44 0.25 -14.99
N LEU A 318 -4.95 1.27 -15.70
CA LEU A 318 -5.74 2.10 -16.62
C LEU A 318 -6.35 1.25 -17.74
N ARG A 319 -5.57 0.32 -18.28
CA ARG A 319 -6.03 -0.60 -19.32
C ARG A 319 -7.06 -1.60 -18.77
N ALA A 320 -6.78 -2.24 -17.64
CA ALA A 320 -7.71 -3.15 -16.99
C ALA A 320 -9.04 -2.47 -16.66
N ARG A 321 -8.98 -1.28 -16.06
CA ARG A 321 -10.16 -0.47 -15.75
C ARG A 321 -10.96 -0.12 -17.00
N LYS A 322 -10.30 0.36 -18.06
CA LYS A 322 -10.95 0.72 -19.32
C LYS A 322 -11.64 -0.48 -19.97
N ASN A 323 -10.99 -1.63 -19.97
CA ASN A 323 -11.53 -2.86 -20.54
C ASN A 323 -12.75 -3.38 -19.76
N LEU A 324 -12.78 -3.15 -18.44
CA LEU A 324 -13.92 -3.46 -17.59
C LEU A 324 -15.01 -2.36 -17.61
N TRP A 325 -14.83 -1.28 -18.38
CA TRP A 325 -15.74 -0.13 -18.45
C TRP A 325 -16.06 0.51 -17.09
N LEU A 326 -15.07 0.53 -16.19
CA LEU A 326 -15.24 1.09 -14.84
C LEU A 326 -14.72 2.52 -14.74
N THR A 327 -15.36 3.37 -13.95
CA THR A 327 -14.79 4.66 -13.48
C THR A 327 -13.90 4.45 -12.24
N GLU A 328 -13.11 5.46 -11.85
CA GLU A 328 -12.32 5.46 -10.61
C GLU A 328 -13.18 5.16 -9.37
N GLY A 329 -14.34 5.81 -9.27
CA GLY A 329 -15.26 5.64 -8.16
C GLY A 329 -16.00 4.31 -8.17
N GLN A 330 -16.30 3.74 -9.35
CA GLN A 330 -16.87 2.39 -9.43
C GLN A 330 -15.92 1.31 -8.91
N CYS A 331 -14.62 1.57 -8.92
CA CYS A 331 -13.60 0.65 -8.40
C CYS A 331 -13.59 0.57 -6.85
N TYR A 332 -14.40 1.38 -6.16
CA TYR A 332 -14.61 1.30 -4.70
C TYR A 332 -15.62 0.25 -4.29
N HIS A 333 -16.41 -0.30 -5.22
CA HIS A 333 -17.26 -1.44 -4.90
C HIS A 333 -16.40 -2.72 -4.80
N PRO A 334 -16.56 -3.56 -3.76
CA PRO A 334 -15.71 -4.73 -3.54
C PRO A 334 -15.75 -5.76 -4.68
N VAL A 335 -16.88 -5.91 -5.39
CA VAL A 335 -16.95 -6.74 -6.62
C VAL A 335 -16.09 -6.15 -7.73
N ASN A 336 -16.23 -4.86 -8.02
CA ASN A 336 -15.49 -4.20 -9.10
C ASN A 336 -13.99 -4.12 -8.80
N ALA A 337 -13.62 -3.86 -7.54
CA ALA A 337 -12.24 -3.95 -7.09
C ALA A 337 -11.66 -5.35 -7.32
N SER A 338 -12.45 -6.40 -7.05
CA SER A 338 -12.07 -7.80 -7.23
C SER A 338 -11.93 -8.18 -8.71
N LYS A 339 -12.84 -7.71 -9.58
CA LYS A 339 -12.69 -7.82 -11.04
C LYS A 339 -11.42 -7.12 -11.52
N LEU A 340 -11.21 -5.89 -11.08
CA LEU A 340 -10.05 -5.08 -11.45
C LEU A 340 -8.75 -5.72 -10.99
N PHE A 341 -8.72 -6.36 -9.82
CA PHE A 341 -7.57 -7.13 -9.35
C PHE A 341 -7.22 -8.26 -10.32
N LEU A 342 -8.19 -9.08 -10.72
CA LEU A 342 -7.97 -10.17 -11.68
C LEU A 342 -7.51 -9.64 -13.05
N ALA A 343 -8.21 -8.64 -13.58
CA ALA A 343 -7.88 -8.00 -14.85
C ALA A 343 -6.48 -7.36 -14.83
N TYR A 344 -6.11 -6.68 -13.74
CA TYR A 344 -4.79 -6.09 -13.54
C TYR A 344 -3.69 -7.15 -13.54
N TRP A 345 -3.89 -8.29 -12.86
CA TRP A 345 -2.93 -9.39 -12.90
C TRP A 345 -2.72 -9.90 -14.32
N ILE A 346 -3.80 -10.06 -15.08
CA ILE A 346 -3.74 -10.49 -16.49
C ILE A 346 -2.98 -9.45 -17.33
N GLU A 347 -3.31 -8.17 -17.22
CA GLU A 347 -2.63 -7.10 -17.98
C GLU A 347 -1.15 -6.98 -17.62
N LYS A 348 -0.80 -7.14 -16.34
CA LYS A 348 0.59 -7.13 -15.89
C LYS A 348 1.37 -8.34 -16.35
N SER A 349 0.74 -9.52 -16.35
CA SER A 349 1.32 -10.74 -16.91
C SER A 349 1.58 -10.60 -18.41
N LYS A 350 0.64 -10.00 -19.17
CA LYS A 350 0.83 -9.68 -20.59
C LYS A 350 1.98 -8.69 -20.79
N SER A 351 2.01 -7.57 -20.05
CA SER A 351 3.04 -6.52 -20.23
C SER A 351 4.45 -7.02 -19.91
N THR A 352 4.57 -7.95 -18.97
CA THR A 352 5.85 -8.52 -18.54
C THR A 352 6.19 -9.88 -19.18
N LYS A 353 5.31 -10.40 -20.06
CA LYS A 353 5.42 -11.74 -20.68
C LYS A 353 5.63 -12.87 -19.65
N LYS A 354 4.95 -12.78 -18.50
CA LYS A 354 5.03 -13.78 -17.43
C LYS A 354 3.71 -14.54 -17.30
N ASP A 355 3.82 -15.86 -17.23
CA ASP A 355 2.67 -16.72 -17.00
C ASP A 355 2.14 -16.58 -15.56
N MET A 356 0.82 -16.47 -15.41
CA MET A 356 0.15 -16.37 -14.12
C MET A 356 0.35 -17.63 -13.26
N ASN A 357 0.47 -18.80 -13.89
CA ASN A 357 0.71 -20.08 -13.20
C ASN A 357 2.07 -20.12 -12.49
N SER A 358 2.99 -19.21 -12.84
CA SER A 358 4.26 -19.05 -12.12
C SER A 358 4.08 -18.41 -10.74
N PHE A 359 2.95 -17.75 -10.49
CA PHE A 359 2.62 -17.05 -9.25
C PHE A 359 1.56 -17.79 -8.42
N PHE A 360 0.57 -18.40 -9.06
CA PHE A 360 -0.54 -19.09 -8.37
C PHE A 360 -0.43 -20.62 -8.50
N PRO A 361 -1.00 -21.41 -7.55
CA PRO A 361 -1.55 -20.96 -6.27
C PRO A 361 -0.43 -20.54 -5.30
N LEU A 362 -0.78 -19.80 -4.24
CA LEU A 362 0.20 -19.35 -3.22
C LEU A 362 0.55 -20.47 -2.21
N ASN A 363 0.56 -21.72 -2.68
CA ASN A 363 0.67 -22.93 -1.85
C ASN A 363 2.06 -23.19 -1.26
N ASN A 364 3.07 -22.41 -1.64
CA ASN A 364 4.41 -22.49 -1.08
C ASN A 364 5.05 -21.10 -0.97
N ALA A 365 6.07 -21.00 -0.11
CA ALA A 365 6.73 -19.75 0.21
C ALA A 365 7.37 -19.06 -1.01
N GLU A 366 7.85 -19.82 -1.99
CA GLU A 366 8.53 -19.27 -3.17
C GLU A 366 7.53 -18.69 -4.19
N LYS A 367 6.41 -19.38 -4.44
CA LYS A 367 5.31 -18.81 -5.24
C LYS A 367 4.75 -17.55 -4.57
N LEU A 368 4.54 -17.57 -3.25
CA LEU A 368 4.06 -16.42 -2.50
C LEU A 368 5.01 -15.21 -2.59
N LYS A 369 6.32 -15.43 -2.41
CA LYS A 369 7.35 -14.40 -2.61
C LYS A 369 7.32 -13.81 -4.02
N ARG A 370 7.26 -14.66 -5.04
CA ARG A 370 7.23 -14.23 -6.44
C ARG A 370 5.97 -13.45 -6.76
N ALA A 371 4.81 -13.92 -6.31
CA ALA A 371 3.53 -13.26 -6.49
C ALA A 371 3.55 -11.86 -5.85
N TRP A 372 3.99 -11.75 -4.59
CA TRP A 372 4.06 -10.46 -3.91
C TRP A 372 5.04 -9.48 -4.58
N LYS A 373 6.25 -9.95 -4.91
CA LYS A 373 7.25 -9.12 -5.62
C LYS A 373 6.72 -8.67 -6.97
N PHE A 374 6.01 -9.54 -7.69
CA PHE A 374 5.42 -9.19 -8.97
C PHE A 374 4.32 -8.15 -8.81
N TYR A 375 3.46 -8.29 -7.79
CA TYR A 375 2.38 -7.35 -7.51
C TYR A 375 2.89 -5.97 -7.08
N ASN A 376 3.74 -5.91 -6.05
CA ASN A 376 4.17 -4.68 -5.37
C ASN A 376 5.58 -4.18 -5.70
N GLY A 377 6.37 -4.94 -6.46
CA GLY A 377 7.75 -4.56 -6.81
C GLY A 377 8.78 -4.70 -5.68
N SER A 378 8.39 -5.20 -4.50
CA SER A 378 9.25 -5.33 -3.32
C SER A 378 9.00 -6.64 -2.58
N PHE A 379 10.02 -7.17 -1.91
CA PHE A 379 9.90 -8.31 -1.00
C PHE A 379 9.59 -7.93 0.45
N ALA A 380 9.65 -6.63 0.79
CA ALA A 380 9.62 -6.15 2.18
C ALA A 380 8.39 -6.63 2.97
N TYR A 381 7.27 -6.85 2.28
CA TYR A 381 5.99 -7.18 2.89
C TYR A 381 5.54 -8.63 2.61
N VAL A 382 6.41 -9.50 2.09
CA VAL A 382 6.12 -10.94 1.96
C VAL A 382 5.66 -11.59 3.26
N PRO A 383 6.27 -11.30 4.45
CA PRO A 383 5.80 -11.88 5.70
C PRO A 383 4.34 -11.54 6.01
N LYS A 384 3.90 -10.33 5.63
CA LYS A 384 2.52 -9.86 5.81
C LYS A 384 1.54 -10.65 4.94
N LEU A 385 1.86 -10.83 3.65
CA LEU A 385 1.04 -11.68 2.75
C LEU A 385 0.99 -13.13 3.25
N SER A 386 2.14 -13.70 3.64
CA SER A 386 2.22 -15.09 4.12
C SER A 386 1.30 -15.34 5.32
N ALA A 387 1.35 -14.45 6.31
CA ALA A 387 0.54 -14.60 7.51
C ALA A 387 -0.95 -14.32 7.27
N ASN A 388 -1.30 -13.31 6.45
CA ASN A 388 -2.69 -13.09 6.03
C ASN A 388 -3.24 -14.29 5.26
N TYR A 389 -2.47 -14.88 4.36
CA TYR A 389 -2.87 -16.06 3.61
C TYR A 389 -3.13 -17.27 4.53
N GLY A 390 -2.20 -17.56 5.44
CA GLY A 390 -2.36 -18.64 6.41
C GLY A 390 -3.55 -18.43 7.35
N HIS A 391 -3.84 -17.19 7.73
CA HIS A 391 -4.99 -16.85 8.56
C HIS A 391 -6.33 -17.01 7.82
N VAL A 392 -6.41 -16.52 6.57
CA VAL A 392 -7.60 -16.69 5.72
C VAL A 392 -7.89 -18.18 5.48
N LYS A 393 -6.87 -19.00 5.19
CA LYS A 393 -7.07 -20.46 5.04
C LYS A 393 -7.65 -21.12 6.28
N LYS A 394 -7.21 -20.73 7.49
CA LYS A 394 -7.74 -21.27 8.75
C LYS A 394 -9.18 -20.84 9.03
N LEU A 395 -9.51 -19.59 8.71
CA LEU A 395 -10.85 -19.03 8.86
C LEU A 395 -11.84 -19.76 7.96
N MET A 396 -11.46 -19.94 6.70
CA MET A 396 -12.36 -20.44 5.66
C MET A 396 -12.57 -21.95 5.70
N ASN A 397 -11.95 -22.69 6.64
CA ASN A 397 -12.02 -24.15 6.83
C ASN A 397 -12.99 -24.87 5.88
N TRP A 398 -12.49 -25.13 4.67
CA TRP A 398 -13.25 -25.17 3.43
C TRP A 398 -14.33 -26.25 3.38
N ASP A 399 -14.11 -27.38 4.07
CA ASP A 399 -15.07 -28.49 4.20
C ASP A 399 -16.42 -28.07 4.82
N SER A 400 -16.44 -26.95 5.55
CA SER A 400 -17.64 -26.39 6.19
C SER A 400 -18.25 -25.19 5.44
N TRP A 401 -17.50 -24.59 4.52
CA TRP A 401 -17.86 -23.32 3.88
C TRP A 401 -18.61 -23.54 2.55
N SER A 402 -18.21 -24.56 1.77
CA SER A 402 -18.93 -25.01 0.56
C SER A 402 -20.34 -25.53 0.82
N LYS A 403 -20.70 -25.78 2.09
CA LYS A 403 -22.05 -26.16 2.52
C LYS A 403 -22.93 -24.97 2.94
N LYS A 404 -22.36 -23.75 3.02
CA LYS A 404 -23.03 -22.53 3.53
C LYS A 404 -23.30 -21.47 2.46
N ILE A 405 -22.70 -21.64 1.28
CA ILE A 405 -23.03 -20.94 0.03
C ILE A 405 -23.79 -21.96 -0.82
#